data_AF-A0A5M3MYB7-F1
#
_entry.id   AF-A0A5M3MYB7-F1
#
_cell.length_a   1.000
_cell.length_b   1.000
_cell.length_c   1.000
_cell.angle_alpha   90.00
_cell.angle_beta   90.00
_cell.angle_gamma   90.00
#
_symmetry.space_group_name_H-M   'P 1'
#
loop_
_entity.id
_entity.type
_entity.pdbx_description
1 polymer ?
#
loop_
_entity_poly.entity_id
_entity_poly.type
_entity_poly.pdbx_seq_one_letter_code
_entity_poly.pdbx_strand_id
1 'polypeptide(L)' 'MEIMVEYKKGDHVEYRPIAKGSDNVSHSTGEITNVTEEGGQTKYTIRNDNTGKETTYQPPNIVGRT' A
#
# COMPACT_ATOMS: atom_id res chain seq x y z
N MET A 1 20.85 -1.16 -9.09
CA MET A 1 20.38 -0.56 -7.84
C MET A 1 18.88 -0.75 -7.82
N GLU A 2 18.39 -1.71 -7.03
CA GLU A 2 16.95 -1.82 -6.78
C GLU A 2 16.54 -0.58 -5.99
N ILE A 3 15.87 0.34 -6.66
CA ILE A 3 15.17 1.44 -6.01
C ILE A 3 14.02 0.80 -5.25
N MET A 4 14.26 0.41 -3.99
CA MET A 4 13.20 0.20 -3.03
C MET A 4 12.49 1.55 -2.93
N VAL A 5 11.33 1.67 -3.57
CA VAL A 5 10.56 2.91 -3.55
C VAL A 5 10.09 3.09 -2.12
N GLU A 6 10.81 3.90 -1.36
CA GLU A 6 10.42 4.32 -0.02
C GLU A 6 9.29 5.33 -0.17
N TYR A 7 8.09 4.90 0.22
CA TYR A 7 6.93 5.77 0.19
C TYR A 7 6.86 6.56 1.51
N LYS A 8 6.26 7.75 1.48
CA LYS A 8 6.08 8.58 2.68
C LYS A 8 4.61 8.89 2.91
N LYS A 9 4.30 9.31 4.15
CA LYS A 9 2.97 9.78 4.51
C LYS A 9 2.53 10.91 3.56
N GLY A 10 1.31 10.80 3.03
CA GLY A 10 0.72 11.70 2.05
C GLY A 10 0.95 11.31 0.59
N ASP A 11 1.79 10.31 0.29
CA ASP A 11 1.88 9.80 -1.08
C ASP A 11 0.66 8.96 -1.44
N HIS A 12 0.16 9.18 -2.66
CA HIS A 12 -0.84 8.31 -3.28
C HIS A 12 -0.16 7.14 -3.96
N VAL A 13 -0.63 5.93 -3.66
CA VAL A 13 -0.08 4.69 -4.19
C VAL A 13 -1.18 3.77 -4.69
N GLU A 14 -0.84 3.01 -5.73
CA GLU A 14 -1.61 1.88 -6.19
C GLU A 14 -1.11 0.62 -5.48
N TYR A 15 -2.04 -0.15 -4.91
CA TYR A 15 -1.75 -1.35 -4.17
C TYR A 15 -2.78 -2.44 -4.50
N ARG A 16 -2.43 -3.68 -4.16
CA ARG A 16 -3.28 -4.85 -4.38
C ARG A 16 -3.94 -5.28 -3.07
N PRO A 17 -5.21 -4.94 -2.82
CA PRO A 17 -5.93 -5.48 -1.69
C PRO A 17 -6.03 -6.99 -1.78
N ILE A 18 -5.75 -7.68 -0.68
CA ILE A 18 -6.02 -9.10 -0.52
C ILE A 18 -7.53 -9.27 -0.25
N ALA A 19 -8.34 -9.12 -1.29
CA ALA A 19 -9.76 -9.39 -1.21
C ALA A 19 -9.99 -10.91 -1.28
N LYS A 20 -10.60 -11.48 -0.23
CA LYS A 20 -11.11 -12.86 -0.26
C LYS A 20 -12.23 -12.94 -1.31
N GLY A 21 -11.94 -13.50 -2.48
CA GLY A 21 -12.97 -14.18 -3.26
C GLY A 21 -13.31 -13.68 -4.67
N SER A 22 -12.40 -13.08 -5.42
CA SER A 22 -12.60 -12.99 -6.87
C SER A 22 -11.27 -12.99 -7.61
N ASP A 23 -11.17 -13.86 -8.61
CA ASP A 23 -10.07 -14.10 -9.54
C ASP A 23 -9.69 -12.89 -10.43
N ASN A 24 -10.13 -11.69 -10.05
CA ASN A 24 -9.75 -10.43 -10.68
C ASN A 24 -8.84 -9.68 -9.71
N VAL A 25 -7.55 -9.59 -10.08
CA VAL A 25 -6.52 -8.82 -9.36
C VAL A 25 -6.94 -7.36 -9.33
N SER A 26 -7.78 -6.99 -8.37
CA SER A 26 -8.34 -5.65 -8.27
C SER A 26 -7.24 -4.75 -7.76
N HIS A 27 -6.76 -3.84 -8.60
CA HIS A 27 -5.88 -2.77 -8.16
C HIS A 27 -6.73 -1.72 -7.42
N SER A 28 -6.20 -1.16 -6.34
CA SER A 28 -6.84 -0.07 -5.63
C SER A 28 -5.85 1.04 -5.38
N THR A 29 -6.36 2.25 -5.32
CA THR A 29 -5.58 3.43 -4.96
C THR A 29 -5.88 3.84 -3.52
N GLY A 30 -4.90 4.48 -2.91
CA GLY A 30 -5.05 5.07 -1.60
C GLY A 30 -3.88 5.95 -1.20
N GLU A 31 -4.08 6.68 -0.12
CA GLU A 31 -3.06 7.57 0.45
C GLU A 31 -2.35 6.88 1.60
N ILE A 32 -1.02 7.00 1.67
CA ILE A 32 -0.27 6.52 2.82
C ILE A 32 -0.51 7.47 3.98
N THR A 33 -1.17 6.98 5.02
CA THR A 33 -1.42 7.76 6.25
C THR A 33 -0.35 7.54 7.30
N ASN A 34 0.37 6.41 7.24
CA ASN A 34 1.42 6.08 8.19
C ASN A 34 2.51 5.18 7.59
N VAL A 35 3.74 5.33 8.06
CA VAL A 35 4.89 4.48 7.71
C VAL A 35 5.54 4.01 8.99
N THR A 36 5.66 2.70 9.18
CA THR A 36 6.27 2.10 10.36
C THR A 36 7.28 1.05 9.98
N GLU A 37 8.39 1.00 10.69
CA GLU A 37 9.41 -0.03 10.52
C GLU A 37 9.35 -0.98 11.71
N GLU A 38 9.12 -2.27 11.45
CA GLU A 38 8.99 -3.28 12.50
C GLU A 38 9.84 -4.50 12.12
N GLY A 39 10.79 -4.89 12.97
CA GLY A 39 11.61 -6.09 12.76
C GLY A 39 12.47 -6.05 11.49
N GLY A 40 12.88 -4.86 11.03
CA GLY A 40 13.64 -4.67 9.78
C GLY A 40 12.78 -4.70 8.51
N GLN A 41 11.45 -4.63 8.64
CA GLN A 41 10.52 -4.52 7.52
C GLN A 41 9.72 -3.23 7.60
N THR A 42 9.72 -2.44 6.53
CA THR A 42 8.87 -1.26 6.39
C THR A 42 7.45 -1.68 6.07
N LYS A 43 6.48 -1.09 6.76
CA LYS A 43 5.04 -1.27 6.61
C LYS A 43 4.41 0.08 6.33
N TYR A 44 3.47 0.11 5.38
CA TYR A 44 2.78 1.32 4.95
C TYR A 44 1.29 1.16 5.24
N THR A 45 0.75 2.05 6.07
CA THR A 45 -0.70 2.14 6.27
C THR A 45 -1.28 2.98 5.15
N ILE A 46 -2.11 2.34 4.32
CA ILE A 46 -2.76 2.97 3.17
C ILE A 46 -4.24 3.11 3.48
N ARG A 47 -4.76 4.33 3.34
CA ARG A 47 -6.19 4.63 3.35
C ARG A 47 -6.75 4.47 1.94
N ASN A 48 -7.56 3.45 1.74
CA ASN A 48 -8.24 3.19 0.48
C ASN A 48 -9.16 4.36 0.12
N ASP A 49 -9.02 4.90 -1.09
CA ASP A 49 -9.83 6.05 -1.53
C ASP A 49 -11.31 5.67 -1.73
N ASN A 50 -11.57 4.44 -2.21
CA ASN A 50 -12.93 3.96 -2.50
C ASN A 50 -13.77 3.67 -1.24
N THR A 51 -13.15 3.15 -0.18
CA THR A 51 -13.82 2.68 1.03
C THR A 51 -13.53 3.54 2.25
N GLY A 52 -12.52 4.41 2.18
CA GLY A 52 -12.02 5.21 3.31
C GLY A 52 -11.35 4.40 4.42
N LYS A 53 -11.17 3.08 4.24
CA LYS A 53 -10.57 2.18 5.24
C LYS A 53 -9.06 2.20 5.17
N GLU A 54 -8.44 2.15 6.34
CA GLU A 54 -6.98 2.06 6.47
C GLU A 54 -6.55 0.60 6.60
N THR A 55 -5.50 0.21 5.87
CA THR A 55 -4.94 -1.13 5.95
C THR A 55 -3.43 -1.06 5.77
N THR A 56 -2.72 -1.83 6.58
CA THR A 56 -1.26 -1.88 6.56
C THR A 56 -0.79 -2.92 5.56
N TYR A 57 0.03 -2.46 4.61
CA TYR A 57 0.61 -3.27 3.55
C TYR A 57 2.12 -3.24 3.61
N GLN A 58 2.75 -4.34 3.21
CA GLN A 58 4.19 -4.39 2.99
C GLN A 58 4.51 -3.86 1.58
N PRO A 59 5.70 -3.29 1.34
CA PRO A 59 6.15 -2.80 0.04
C PRO A 59 5.86 -3.73 -1.16
N PRO A 60 6.01 -5.07 -1.09
CA PRO A 60 5.68 -5.96 -2.22
C PRO A 60 4.20 -5.96 -2.64
N ASN A 61 3.28 -5.45 -1.81
CA ASN A 61 1.86 -5.33 -2.16
C ASN A 61 1.53 -3.98 -2.83
N ILE A 62 2.48 -3.04 -2.81
CA ILE A 62 2.34 -1.72 -3.42
C ILE A 62 2.92 -1.81 -4.83
N VAL A 63 2.08 -1.56 -5.82
CA VAL A 63 2.43 -1.67 -7.25
C VAL A 63 3.31 -0.49 -7.65
N GLY A 64 2.95 0.72 -7.22
CA GLY A 64 3.69 1.93 -7.53
C GLY A 64 2.99 3.18 -6.99
N ARG A 65 3.69 4.31 -7.10
CA ARG A 65 3.12 5.63 -6.81
C ARG A 65 2.28 6.12 -7.98
N THR A 66 1.15 6.76 -7.70
CA THR A 66 0.26 7.37 -8.69
C THR A 66 0.42 8.89 -8.74
#